data_AF-A0A1I1SIM9-F1
#
_entry.id   AF-A0A1I1SIM9-F1
#
_cell.length_a   1.000
_cell.length_b   1.000
_cell.length_c   1.000
_cell.angle_alpha   90.00
_cell.angle_beta   90.00
_cell.angle_gamma   90.00
#
_symmetry.space_group_name_H-M   'P 1'
#
loop_
_entity.id
_entity.type
_entity.pdbx_description
1 polymer ?
#
loop_
_entity_poly.entity_id
_entity_poly.type
_entity_poly.pdbx_seq_one_letter_code
_entity_poly.pdbx_strand_id
1 'polypeptide(L)'
;MLKTQFSSLSFLANWRTILVYFFITPFVDMILLVLIDMQYTGHFNWSIALASIAIDATNLSMTTMTQSLITDANLGIDYEMIAQRPFSLRYWTNKVFVALIAGFILATSNLTLALIFGAPLVIINRTILVLPLLCLFGIILGFTAWAISWEMNDPYFLSNLISSVMSLVAGILVVISAYPKWLEKIALLFPFYGPINLIKFKYADLSSSLLVTLIWLTIGIITYIIQSKHVLKTRHHKYN
;
A
#
# COMPACT_ATOMS: atom_id res chain seq x y z
N MET A 1 -8.85 19.45 9.42
CA MET A 1 -8.42 18.04 9.55
C MET A 1 -8.05 17.42 8.21
N LEU A 2 -8.94 17.28 7.23
CA LEU A 2 -8.55 16.73 5.91
C LEU A 2 -7.47 17.57 5.21
N LYS A 3 -7.69 18.89 5.05
CA LYS A 3 -6.69 19.80 4.45
C LYS A 3 -5.33 19.77 5.19
N THR A 4 -5.36 19.66 6.52
CA THR A 4 -4.15 19.62 7.35
C THR A 4 -3.42 18.28 7.24
N GLN A 5 -4.14 17.17 7.03
CA GLN A 5 -3.52 15.87 6.78
C GLN A 5 -2.89 15.79 5.39
N PHE A 6 -3.52 16.35 4.35
CA PHE A 6 -2.88 16.43 3.03
C PHE A 6 -1.62 17.30 3.03
N SER A 7 -1.64 18.43 3.75
CA SER A 7 -0.46 19.31 3.83
C SER A 7 0.71 18.72 4.62
N SER A 8 0.47 17.72 5.48
CA SER A 8 1.51 17.08 6.26
C SER A 8 2.18 15.90 5.55
N LEU A 9 1.71 15.52 4.35
CA LEU A 9 2.31 14.45 3.57
C LEU A 9 3.57 14.97 2.88
N SER A 10 4.72 14.33 3.14
CA SER A 10 6.01 14.77 2.61
C SER A 10 6.04 14.79 1.08
N PHE A 11 5.31 13.88 0.42
CA PHE A 11 5.26 13.81 -1.03
C PHE A 11 4.43 14.93 -1.68
N LEU A 12 3.56 15.61 -0.92
CA LEU A 12 2.82 16.80 -1.37
C LEU A 12 3.52 18.11 -0.96
N ALA A 13 4.68 18.05 -0.31
CA ALA A 13 5.35 19.23 0.24
C ALA A 13 5.78 20.23 -0.85
N ASN A 14 6.18 19.74 -2.03
CA ASN A 14 6.52 20.61 -3.16
C ASN A 14 6.27 19.92 -4.52
N TRP A 15 6.32 20.70 -5.60
CA TRP A 15 6.09 20.19 -6.95
C TRP A 15 7.08 19.09 -7.37
N ARG A 16 8.33 19.16 -6.90
CA ARG A 16 9.34 18.14 -7.22
C ARG A 16 8.99 16.79 -6.61
N THR A 17 8.54 16.77 -5.36
CA THR A 17 8.10 15.53 -4.70
C THR A 17 6.83 14.98 -5.35
N ILE A 18 5.88 15.84 -5.72
CA ILE A 18 4.69 15.40 -6.46
C ILE A 18 5.09 14.70 -7.77
N LEU A 19 5.98 15.31 -8.55
CA LEU A 19 6.48 14.71 -9.78
C LEU A 19 7.16 13.36 -9.55
N VAL A 20 7.99 13.26 -8.51
CA VAL A 20 8.71 12.03 -8.20
C VAL A 20 7.74 10.90 -7.83
N TYR A 21 6.88 11.12 -6.84
CA TYR A 21 6.02 10.06 -6.30
C TYR A 21 4.90 9.65 -7.26
N PHE A 22 4.31 10.58 -8.00
CA PHE A 22 3.16 10.28 -8.86
C PHE A 22 3.53 9.91 -10.30
N PHE A 23 4.73 10.26 -10.76
CA PHE A 23 5.13 10.04 -12.15
C PHE A 23 6.46 9.32 -12.28
N ILE A 24 7.55 9.87 -11.73
CA ILE A 24 8.89 9.33 -12.02
C ILE A 24 9.05 7.92 -11.43
N THR A 25 8.73 7.73 -10.15
CA THR A 25 8.88 6.43 -9.49
C THR A 25 8.00 5.35 -10.13
N PRO A 26 6.67 5.54 -10.27
CA PRO A 26 5.82 4.53 -10.91
C PRO A 26 6.22 4.24 -12.36
N PHE A 27 6.67 5.26 -13.11
CA PHE A 27 7.10 5.08 -14.48
C PHE A 27 8.40 4.27 -14.58
N VAL A 28 9.38 4.54 -13.71
CA VAL A 28 10.63 3.79 -13.64
C VAL A 28 10.36 2.34 -13.22
N ASP A 29 9.55 2.12 -12.20
CA ASP A 29 9.21 0.79 -11.71
C ASP A 29 8.46 -0.02 -12.77
N MET A 30 7.48 0.59 -13.44
CA MET A 30 6.75 -0.02 -14.56
C MET A 30 7.70 -0.39 -15.71
N ILE A 31 8.58 0.53 -16.15
CA ILE A 31 9.54 0.25 -17.22
C ILE A 31 10.45 -0.90 -16.82
N LEU A 32 11.00 -0.87 -15.60
CA LEU A 32 11.91 -1.90 -15.12
C LEU A 32 11.22 -3.28 -15.16
N LEU A 33 10.02 -3.40 -14.63
CA LEU A 33 9.28 -4.66 -14.60
C LEU A 33 8.92 -5.15 -16.01
N VAL A 34 8.47 -4.25 -16.89
CA VAL A 34 8.13 -4.62 -18.27
C VAL A 34 9.39 -5.02 -19.05
N LEU A 35 10.52 -4.34 -18.90
CA LEU A 35 11.77 -4.69 -19.58
C LEU A 35 12.29 -6.05 -19.12
N ILE A 36 12.17 -6.36 -17.83
CA ILE A 36 12.51 -7.70 -17.32
C ILE A 36 11.62 -8.74 -17.98
N ASP A 37 10.30 -8.54 -18.06
CA ASP A 37 9.40 -9.49 -18.74
C ASP A 37 9.74 -9.64 -20.22
N MET A 38 9.95 -8.53 -20.92
CA MET A 38 10.31 -8.51 -22.34
C MET A 38 11.58 -9.30 -22.64
N GLN A 39 12.54 -9.34 -21.71
CA GLN A 39 13.74 -10.16 -21.85
C GLN A 39 13.42 -11.66 -21.96
N TYR A 40 12.35 -12.12 -21.32
CA TYR A 40 11.93 -13.53 -21.35
C TYR A 40 10.87 -13.83 -22.43
N THR A 41 9.94 -12.90 -22.66
CA THR A 41 8.78 -13.10 -23.54
C THR A 41 8.98 -12.59 -24.96
N GLY A 42 9.95 -11.68 -25.17
CA GLY A 42 10.25 -11.07 -26.46
C GLY A 42 9.22 -10.03 -26.94
N HIS A 43 8.22 -9.68 -26.13
CA HIS A 43 7.17 -8.72 -26.52
C HIS A 43 6.69 -7.90 -25.33
N PHE A 44 6.20 -6.69 -25.61
CA PHE A 44 5.68 -5.78 -24.58
C PHE A 44 4.37 -6.32 -23.97
N ASN A 45 4.30 -6.35 -22.63
CA ASN A 45 3.17 -6.91 -21.90
C ASN A 45 2.42 -5.84 -21.06
N TRP A 46 1.28 -5.39 -21.57
CA TRP A 46 0.41 -4.42 -20.89
C TRP A 46 -0.16 -4.92 -19.56
N SER A 47 -0.34 -6.22 -19.38
CA SER A 47 -0.84 -6.76 -18.12
C SER A 47 0.16 -6.57 -16.98
N ILE A 48 1.46 -6.62 -17.28
CA ILE A 48 2.52 -6.38 -16.29
C ILE A 48 2.62 -4.90 -15.98
N ALA A 49 2.59 -4.05 -17.01
CA ALA A 49 2.60 -2.60 -16.85
C ALA A 49 1.43 -2.09 -15.98
N LEU A 50 0.22 -2.59 -16.22
CA LEU A 50 -0.97 -2.16 -15.48
C LEU A 50 -1.06 -2.81 -14.09
N ALA A 51 -0.47 -4.00 -13.91
CA ALA A 51 -0.34 -4.63 -12.59
C ALA A 51 0.68 -3.88 -11.71
N SER A 52 1.79 -3.39 -12.27
CA SER A 52 2.76 -2.59 -11.53
C SER A 52 2.14 -1.28 -11.04
N ILE A 53 1.44 -0.54 -11.91
CA ILE A 53 0.72 0.69 -11.50
C ILE A 53 -0.26 0.42 -10.35
N ALA A 54 -0.97 -0.72 -10.38
CA ALA A 54 -1.90 -1.09 -9.32
C ALA A 54 -1.19 -1.37 -7.98
N ILE A 55 -0.03 -2.01 -8.03
CA ILE A 55 0.82 -2.26 -6.86
C ILE A 55 1.47 -0.97 -6.35
N ASP A 56 1.90 -0.07 -7.23
CA ASP A 56 2.43 1.25 -6.83
C ASP A 56 1.37 2.08 -6.10
N ALA A 57 0.12 2.04 -6.58
CA ALA A 57 -1.01 2.69 -5.89
C ALA A 57 -1.29 2.06 -4.52
N THR A 58 -1.15 0.74 -4.41
CA THR A 58 -1.27 0.00 -3.15
C THR A 58 -0.17 0.41 -2.18
N ASN A 59 1.06 0.47 -2.66
CA ASN A 59 2.23 0.87 -1.89
C ASN A 59 2.12 2.33 -1.42
N LEU A 60 1.65 3.24 -2.28
CA LEU A 60 1.41 4.63 -1.89
C LEU A 60 0.31 4.73 -0.82
N SER A 61 -0.76 3.95 -0.94
CA SER A 61 -1.81 3.91 0.10
C SER A 61 -1.26 3.42 1.44
N MET A 62 -0.42 2.38 1.42
CA MET A 62 0.23 1.82 2.61
C MET A 62 1.17 2.81 3.29
N THR A 63 2.07 3.40 2.52
CA THR A 63 3.07 4.36 3.02
C THR A 63 2.40 5.64 3.48
N THR A 64 1.36 6.12 2.80
CA THR A 64 0.56 7.29 3.23
C THR A 64 -0.12 7.02 4.57
N MET A 65 -0.73 5.84 4.75
CA MET A 65 -1.35 5.45 6.03
C MET A 65 -0.31 5.45 7.15
N THR A 66 0.81 4.75 6.94
CA THR A 66 1.90 4.62 7.92
C THR A 66 2.48 5.99 8.28
N GLN A 67 2.85 6.79 7.28
CA GLN A 67 3.42 8.12 7.46
C GLN A 67 2.47 9.02 8.23
N SER A 68 1.18 9.01 7.89
CA SER A 68 0.21 9.86 8.56
C SER A 68 0.07 9.54 10.06
N LEU A 69 0.25 8.27 10.45
CA LEU A 69 0.19 7.85 11.85
C LEU A 69 1.49 8.17 12.60
N ILE A 70 2.64 8.00 11.93
CA ILE A 70 3.93 8.37 12.51
C ILE A 70 4.04 9.89 12.70
N THR A 71 3.55 10.69 11.75
CA THR A 71 3.48 12.14 11.91
C THR A 71 2.65 12.52 13.13
N ASP A 72 1.51 11.87 13.36
CA ASP A 72 0.70 12.13 14.56
C ASP A 72 1.44 11.73 15.85
N ALA A 73 2.18 10.62 15.81
CA ALA A 73 3.01 10.16 16.92
C ALA A 73 4.15 11.12 17.27
N ASN A 74 4.83 11.67 16.26
CA ASN A 74 5.87 12.68 16.44
C ASN A 74 5.30 14.02 16.98
N LEU A 75 4.02 14.29 16.75
CA LEU A 75 3.33 15.48 17.27
C LEU A 75 2.65 15.23 18.63
N GLY A 76 2.72 14.02 19.18
CA GLY A 76 2.05 13.62 20.42
C GLY A 76 0.51 13.56 20.35
N ILE A 77 -0.05 13.64 19.14
CA ILE A 77 -1.51 13.62 18.90
C ILE A 77 -2.07 12.22 19.15
N ASP A 78 -1.26 11.19 18.88
CA ASP A 78 -1.63 9.79 19.14
C ASP A 78 -1.90 9.56 20.63
N TYR A 79 -1.08 10.10 21.53
CA TYR A 79 -1.27 9.99 22.99
C TYR A 79 -2.61 10.56 23.44
N GLU A 80 -2.92 11.78 23.03
CA GLU A 80 -4.20 12.43 23.33
C GLU A 80 -5.39 11.63 22.78
N MET A 81 -5.24 11.12 21.56
CA MET A 81 -6.25 10.30 20.89
C MET A 81 -6.51 9.00 21.65
N ILE A 82 -5.46 8.27 22.05
CA ILE A 82 -5.60 7.00 22.79
C ILE A 82 -6.16 7.24 24.19
N ALA A 83 -5.76 8.32 24.86
CA ALA A 83 -6.20 8.63 26.21
C ALA A 83 -7.69 9.01 26.26
N GLN A 84 -8.19 9.75 25.27
CA GLN A 84 -9.58 10.24 25.27
C GLN A 84 -10.54 9.37 24.44
N ARG A 85 -10.16 9.01 23.22
CA ARG A 85 -11.04 8.35 22.23
C ARG A 85 -10.24 7.46 21.25
N PRO A 86 -9.73 6.30 21.69
CA PRO A 86 -8.84 5.43 20.90
C PRO A 86 -9.49 4.93 19.59
N PHE A 87 -10.81 4.75 19.59
CA PHE A 87 -11.58 4.28 18.43
C PHE A 87 -12.44 5.39 17.80
N SER A 88 -11.96 6.64 17.83
CA SER A 88 -12.67 7.76 17.21
C SER A 88 -12.88 7.52 15.71
N LEU A 89 -14.14 7.25 15.32
CA LEU A 89 -14.50 6.97 13.92
C LEU A 89 -14.01 8.08 12.99
N ARG A 90 -14.19 9.35 13.36
CA ARG A 90 -13.78 10.51 12.55
C ARG A 90 -12.27 10.56 12.31
N TYR A 91 -11.47 10.14 13.29
CA TYR A 91 -10.02 10.13 13.16
C TYR A 91 -9.58 9.07 12.14
N TRP A 92 -10.03 7.83 12.36
CA TRP A 92 -9.66 6.68 11.53
C TRP A 92 -10.20 6.81 10.10
N THR A 93 -11.45 7.26 9.92
CA THR A 93 -11.98 7.45 8.56
C THR A 93 -11.19 8.50 7.80
N ASN A 94 -10.80 9.62 8.40
CA ASN A 94 -9.98 10.62 7.72
C ASN A 94 -8.65 10.03 7.23
N LYS A 95 -7.96 9.25 8.07
CA LYS A 95 -6.68 8.62 7.71
C LYS A 95 -6.84 7.64 6.54
N VAL A 96 -7.87 6.79 6.62
CA VAL A 96 -8.23 5.85 5.54
C VAL A 96 -8.56 6.60 4.24
N PHE A 97 -9.36 7.67 4.32
CA PHE A 97 -9.74 8.47 3.14
C PHE A 97 -8.53 9.14 2.48
N VAL A 98 -7.63 9.74 3.26
CA VAL A 98 -6.42 10.39 2.73
C VAL A 98 -5.54 9.38 2.00
N ALA A 99 -5.28 8.23 2.63
CA ALA A 99 -4.49 7.15 2.03
C ALA A 99 -5.13 6.58 0.76
N LEU A 100 -6.45 6.38 0.77
CA LEU A 100 -7.20 5.92 -0.38
C LEU A 100 -7.10 6.93 -1.54
N ILE A 101 -7.36 8.21 -1.29
CA ILE A 101 -7.26 9.26 -2.30
C ILE A 101 -5.86 9.33 -2.90
N ALA A 102 -4.80 9.23 -2.08
CA ALA A 102 -3.42 9.24 -2.58
C ALA A 102 -3.16 8.10 -3.58
N GLY A 103 -3.52 6.86 -3.24
CA GLY A 103 -3.40 5.72 -4.16
C GLY A 103 -4.22 5.88 -5.43
N PHE A 104 -5.46 6.38 -5.32
CA PHE A 104 -6.32 6.62 -6.49
C PHE A 104 -5.79 7.70 -7.41
N ILE A 105 -5.21 8.79 -6.89
CA ILE A 105 -4.60 9.82 -7.72
C ILE A 105 -3.44 9.23 -8.52
N LEU A 106 -2.56 8.45 -7.88
CA LEU A 106 -1.45 7.79 -8.57
C LEU A 106 -1.94 6.82 -9.64
N ALA A 107 -2.90 5.97 -9.32
CA ALA A 107 -3.44 5.02 -10.28
C ALA A 107 -4.08 5.75 -11.46
N THR A 108 -4.97 6.72 -11.21
CA THR A 108 -5.68 7.42 -12.28
C THR A 108 -4.75 8.22 -13.19
N SER A 109 -3.71 8.89 -12.65
CA SER A 109 -2.72 9.59 -13.48
C SER A 109 -1.96 8.63 -14.39
N ASN A 110 -1.45 7.53 -13.84
CA ASN A 110 -0.64 6.56 -14.58
C ASN A 110 -1.46 5.70 -15.54
N LEU A 111 -2.71 5.33 -15.19
CA LEU A 111 -3.63 4.64 -16.09
C LEU A 111 -4.05 5.53 -17.26
N THR A 112 -4.23 6.83 -17.03
CA THR A 112 -4.51 7.79 -18.11
C THR A 112 -3.33 7.89 -19.07
N LEU A 113 -2.10 7.95 -18.54
CA LEU A 113 -0.89 7.90 -19.36
C LEU A 113 -0.81 6.59 -20.15
N ALA A 114 -1.01 5.45 -19.50
CA ALA A 114 -1.00 4.15 -20.16
C ALA A 114 -2.04 4.08 -21.30
N LEU A 115 -3.24 4.64 -21.10
CA LEU A 115 -4.26 4.74 -22.14
C LEU A 115 -3.79 5.58 -23.34
N ILE A 116 -3.13 6.71 -23.10
CA ILE A 116 -2.55 7.57 -24.15
C ILE A 116 -1.49 6.80 -24.95
N PHE A 117 -0.70 5.95 -24.30
CA PHE A 117 0.31 5.10 -24.94
C PHE A 117 -0.26 3.81 -25.57
N GLY A 118 -1.58 3.64 -25.60
CA GLY A 118 -2.23 2.54 -26.30
C GLY A 118 -2.52 1.30 -25.46
N ALA A 119 -2.57 1.42 -24.13
CA ALA A 119 -2.96 0.32 -23.25
C ALA A 119 -4.38 -0.18 -23.57
N PRO A 120 -4.60 -1.50 -23.68
CA PRO A 120 -5.92 -2.05 -23.96
C PRO A 120 -6.95 -1.71 -22.87
N LEU A 121 -8.07 -1.11 -23.28
CA LEU A 121 -9.19 -0.73 -22.39
C LEU A 121 -9.68 -1.89 -21.51
N VAL A 122 -9.64 -3.12 -22.03
CA VAL A 122 -10.06 -4.31 -21.30
C VAL A 122 -9.21 -4.53 -20.05
N ILE A 123 -7.90 -4.29 -20.12
CA ILE A 123 -6.99 -4.47 -18.99
C ILE A 123 -7.12 -3.29 -18.03
N ILE A 124 -7.24 -2.06 -18.55
CA ILE A 124 -7.50 -0.85 -17.73
C ILE A 124 -8.75 -1.03 -16.88
N ASN A 125 -9.85 -1.48 -17.48
CA ASN A 125 -11.11 -1.68 -16.76
C ASN A 125 -10.97 -2.72 -15.64
N ARG A 126 -10.20 -3.78 -15.85
CA ARG A 126 -9.89 -4.77 -14.81
C ARG A 126 -9.07 -4.15 -13.69
N THR A 127 -8.05 -3.34 -14.03
CA THR A 127 -7.25 -2.63 -13.03
C THR A 127 -8.10 -1.67 -12.21
N ILE A 128 -8.97 -0.88 -12.84
CA ILE A 128 -9.90 0.02 -12.14
C ILE A 128 -10.85 -0.76 -11.22
N LEU A 129 -11.34 -1.93 -11.65
CA LEU A 129 -12.25 -2.76 -10.85
C LEU A 129 -11.60 -3.24 -9.55
N VAL A 130 -10.33 -3.66 -9.59
CA VAL A 130 -9.63 -4.17 -8.40
C VAL A 130 -8.95 -3.09 -7.57
N LEU A 131 -8.75 -1.90 -8.13
CA LEU A 131 -8.03 -0.81 -7.49
C LEU A 131 -8.57 -0.42 -6.09
N PRO A 132 -9.89 -0.27 -5.85
CA PRO A 132 -10.39 0.06 -4.52
C PRO A 132 -9.97 -0.98 -3.48
N LEU A 133 -10.02 -2.26 -3.85
CA LEU A 133 -9.66 -3.37 -2.98
C LEU A 133 -8.16 -3.39 -2.68
N LEU A 134 -7.33 -3.18 -3.71
CA LEU A 134 -5.88 -3.09 -3.58
C LEU A 134 -5.44 -1.92 -2.70
N CYS A 135 -6.02 -0.73 -2.88
CA CYS A 135 -5.76 0.42 -2.00
C CYS A 135 -6.16 0.11 -0.54
N LEU A 136 -7.29 -0.55 -0.31
CA LEU A 136 -7.69 -1.00 1.03
C LEU A 136 -6.70 -1.99 1.64
N PHE A 137 -6.16 -2.91 0.86
CA PHE A 137 -5.12 -3.83 1.31
C PHE A 137 -3.86 -3.07 1.73
N GLY A 138 -3.42 -2.09 0.93
CA GLY A 138 -2.32 -1.20 1.28
C GLY A 138 -2.57 -0.47 2.60
N ILE A 139 -3.76 0.11 2.79
CA ILE A 139 -4.13 0.82 4.03
C ILE A 139 -4.06 -0.10 5.25
N ILE A 140 -4.59 -1.32 5.16
CA ILE A 140 -4.59 -2.29 6.25
C ILE A 140 -3.16 -2.74 6.58
N LEU A 141 -2.35 -3.01 5.56
CA LEU A 141 -0.92 -3.32 5.74
C LEU A 141 -0.17 -2.14 6.36
N GLY A 142 -0.48 -0.90 5.98
CA GLY A 142 0.18 0.30 6.50
C GLY A 142 -0.19 0.57 7.96
N PHE A 143 -1.47 0.44 8.29
CA PHE A 143 -1.94 0.46 9.68
C PHE A 143 -1.25 -0.62 10.51
N THR A 144 -1.20 -1.86 10.01
CA THR A 144 -0.61 -2.98 10.76
C THR A 144 0.90 -2.83 10.89
N ALA A 145 1.56 -2.35 9.83
CA ALA A 145 2.99 -2.08 9.83
C ALA A 145 3.34 -1.08 10.93
N TRP A 146 2.67 0.08 10.94
CA TRP A 146 2.80 1.09 11.99
C TRP A 146 2.47 0.50 13.36
N ALA A 147 1.34 -0.18 13.51
CA ALA A 147 0.90 -0.70 14.81
C ALA A 147 1.92 -1.65 15.43
N ILE A 148 2.66 -2.42 14.62
CA ILE A 148 3.75 -3.29 15.08
C ILE A 148 5.02 -2.49 15.37
N SER A 149 5.40 -1.54 14.50
CA SER A 149 6.65 -0.78 14.63
C SER A 149 6.57 0.46 15.52
N TRP A 150 5.42 0.79 16.09
CA TRP A 150 5.18 2.08 16.75
C TRP A 150 6.11 2.37 17.93
N GLU A 151 6.55 1.37 18.70
CA GLU A 151 7.56 1.56 19.77
C GLU A 151 9.01 1.19 19.37
N MET A 152 9.23 0.82 18.10
CA MET A 152 10.56 0.51 17.58
C MET A 152 11.38 1.80 17.39
N ASN A 153 12.71 1.67 17.33
CA ASN A 153 13.59 2.81 17.09
C ASN A 153 13.33 3.47 15.72
N ASP A 154 12.99 2.66 14.72
CA ASP A 154 12.52 3.13 13.42
C ASP A 154 11.04 2.69 13.22
N PRO A 155 10.07 3.63 13.34
CA PRO A 155 8.66 3.31 13.14
C PRO A 155 8.31 3.03 11.66
N TYR A 156 9.19 3.35 10.70
CA TYR A 156 8.99 3.01 9.29
C TYR A 156 9.53 1.63 8.91
N PHE A 157 10.22 0.94 9.82
CA PHE A 157 10.94 -0.30 9.53
C PHE A 157 10.08 -1.33 8.78
N LEU A 158 8.90 -1.65 9.34
CA LEU A 158 8.07 -2.72 8.79
C LEU A 158 7.39 -2.30 7.48
N SER A 159 6.95 -1.04 7.36
CA SER A 159 6.39 -0.54 6.10
C SER A 159 7.43 -0.50 4.98
N ASN A 160 8.68 -0.15 5.31
CA ASN A 160 9.78 -0.14 4.35
C ASN A 160 10.11 -1.56 3.89
N LEU A 161 10.17 -2.52 4.81
CA LEU A 161 10.40 -3.93 4.49
C LEU A 161 9.33 -4.48 3.56
N ILE A 162 8.04 -4.24 3.88
CA ILE A 162 6.92 -4.69 3.04
C ILE A 162 6.98 -4.02 1.66
N SER A 163 7.20 -2.71 1.61
CA SER A 163 7.32 -1.93 0.37
C SER A 163 8.40 -2.50 -0.55
N SER A 164 9.60 -2.79 -0.01
CA SER A 164 10.74 -3.29 -0.79
C SER A 164 10.50 -4.64 -1.46
N VAL A 165 9.61 -5.48 -0.92
CA VAL A 165 9.30 -6.80 -1.48
C VAL A 165 7.95 -6.85 -2.16
N MET A 166 7.16 -5.77 -2.15
CA MET A 166 5.74 -5.77 -2.55
C MET A 166 5.55 -6.29 -3.98
N SER A 167 6.35 -5.79 -4.93
CA SER A 167 6.28 -6.20 -6.34
C SER A 167 6.61 -7.68 -6.56
N LEU A 168 7.50 -8.25 -5.72
CA LEU A 168 7.84 -9.67 -5.75
C LEU A 168 6.69 -10.50 -5.19
N VAL A 169 6.21 -10.20 -3.98
CA VAL A 169 5.13 -10.98 -3.35
C VAL A 169 3.79 -10.82 -4.07
N ALA A 170 3.62 -9.77 -4.87
CA ALA A 170 2.45 -9.56 -5.72
C ALA A 170 2.38 -10.48 -6.95
N GLY A 171 3.49 -11.14 -7.34
CA GLY A 171 3.49 -12.02 -8.51
C GLY A 171 3.34 -11.29 -9.85
N ILE A 172 3.82 -10.03 -9.92
CA ILE A 172 3.69 -9.19 -11.12
C ILE A 172 4.38 -9.82 -12.31
N LEU A 173 5.66 -10.17 -12.18
CA LEU A 173 6.45 -10.79 -13.25
C LEU A 173 6.03 -12.25 -13.45
N VAL A 174 6.30 -13.08 -12.44
CA VAL A 174 6.03 -14.51 -12.48
C VAL A 174 4.84 -14.82 -11.57
N VAL A 175 3.94 -15.69 -12.04
CA VAL A 175 2.78 -16.13 -11.26
C VAL A 175 3.24 -16.84 -9.98
N ILE A 176 2.61 -16.55 -8.85
CA ILE A 176 3.02 -17.07 -7.53
C ILE A 176 3.10 -18.60 -7.50
N SER A 177 2.22 -19.30 -8.23
CA SER A 177 2.24 -20.78 -8.34
C SER A 177 3.50 -21.35 -9.01
N ALA A 178 4.30 -20.52 -9.68
CA ALA A 178 5.57 -20.91 -10.27
C ALA A 178 6.78 -20.59 -9.36
N TYR A 179 6.55 -20.04 -8.17
CA TYR A 179 7.62 -19.80 -7.19
C TYR A 179 8.10 -21.09 -6.54
N PRO A 180 9.36 -21.10 -6.04
CA PRO A 180 9.78 -22.12 -5.08
C PRO A 180 8.81 -22.16 -3.89
N LYS A 181 8.48 -23.37 -3.41
CA LYS A 181 7.46 -23.59 -2.36
C LYS A 181 7.60 -22.70 -1.11
N TRP A 182 8.83 -22.35 -0.73
CA TRP A 182 9.08 -21.48 0.42
C TRP A 182 8.67 -20.03 0.15
N LEU A 183 8.96 -19.52 -1.06
CA LEU A 183 8.64 -18.16 -1.47
C LEU A 183 7.16 -18.01 -1.81
N GLU A 184 6.56 -19.05 -2.41
CA GLU A 184 5.12 -19.15 -2.62
C GLU A 184 4.36 -18.93 -1.31
N LYS A 185 4.74 -19.65 -0.25
CA LYS A 185 4.12 -19.49 1.08
C LYS A 185 4.23 -18.07 1.62
N ILE A 186 5.39 -17.43 1.46
CA ILE A 186 5.60 -16.04 1.91
C ILE A 186 4.72 -15.10 1.09
N ALA A 187 4.66 -15.26 -0.23
CA ALA A 187 3.86 -14.41 -1.10
C ALA A 187 2.36 -14.55 -0.80
N LEU A 188 1.90 -15.75 -0.45
CA LEU A 188 0.51 -16.01 -0.02
C LEU A 188 0.15 -15.41 1.34
N LEU A 189 1.13 -14.92 2.13
CA LEU A 189 0.83 -14.10 3.30
C LEU A 189 0.37 -12.69 2.91
N PHE A 190 0.45 -12.30 1.64
CA PHE A 190 0.01 -11.00 1.16
C PHE A 190 -1.26 -11.12 0.31
N PRO A 191 -2.17 -10.14 0.38
CA PRO A 191 -3.47 -10.21 -0.26
C PRO A 191 -3.45 -9.80 -1.75
N PHE A 192 -2.32 -9.95 -2.44
CA PHE A 192 -2.16 -9.42 -3.80
C PHE A 192 -2.48 -10.44 -4.90
N TYR A 193 -2.37 -11.74 -4.60
CA TYR A 193 -2.49 -12.81 -5.58
C TYR A 193 -3.77 -12.75 -6.42
N GLY A 194 -4.93 -12.66 -5.77
CA GLY A 194 -6.23 -12.63 -6.45
C GLY A 194 -6.37 -11.41 -7.38
N PRO A 195 -6.27 -10.18 -6.86
CA PRO A 195 -6.37 -8.97 -7.68
C PRO A 195 -5.41 -8.93 -8.87
N ILE A 196 -4.13 -9.31 -8.67
CA ILE A 196 -3.13 -9.26 -9.73
C ILE A 196 -3.39 -10.32 -10.80
N ASN A 197 -3.84 -11.52 -10.42
CA ASN A 197 -4.28 -12.51 -11.40
C ASN A 197 -5.53 -12.07 -12.17
N LEU A 198 -6.43 -11.29 -11.57
CA LEU A 198 -7.58 -10.74 -12.28
C LEU A 198 -7.13 -9.78 -13.39
N ILE A 199 -6.15 -8.91 -13.11
CA ILE A 199 -5.53 -8.01 -14.10
C ILE A 199 -4.89 -8.84 -15.23
N LYS A 200 -4.07 -9.84 -14.88
CA LYS A 200 -3.28 -10.64 -15.84
C LYS A 200 -4.13 -11.63 -16.66
N PHE A 201 -5.01 -12.40 -16.01
CA PHE A 201 -5.64 -13.60 -16.57
C PHE A 201 -7.18 -13.56 -16.60
N LYS A 202 -7.81 -12.41 -16.31
CA LYS A 202 -9.27 -12.17 -16.30
C LYS A 202 -10.03 -12.83 -15.15
N TYR A 203 -9.58 -13.98 -14.66
CA TYR A 203 -10.25 -14.75 -13.61
C TYR A 203 -9.33 -14.91 -12.41
N ALA A 204 -9.87 -14.63 -11.23
CA ALA A 204 -9.19 -14.92 -9.98
C ALA A 204 -10.20 -15.06 -8.85
N ASP A 205 -9.87 -15.93 -7.89
CA ASP A 205 -10.58 -16.00 -6.64
C ASP A 205 -10.04 -14.91 -5.68
N LEU A 206 -10.93 -14.00 -5.27
CA LEU A 206 -10.61 -12.93 -4.34
C LEU A 206 -10.78 -13.35 -2.87
N SER A 207 -11.40 -14.50 -2.60
CA SER A 207 -11.74 -14.94 -1.24
C SER A 207 -10.50 -15.11 -0.37
N SER A 208 -9.44 -15.71 -0.92
CA SER A 208 -8.15 -15.88 -0.25
C SER A 208 -7.51 -14.54 0.10
N SER A 209 -7.56 -13.57 -0.83
CA SER A 209 -6.99 -12.23 -0.63
C SER A 209 -7.76 -11.45 0.46
N LEU A 210 -9.08 -11.61 0.50
CA LEU A 210 -9.92 -11.04 1.56
C LEU A 210 -9.64 -11.67 2.92
N LEU A 211 -9.48 -13.00 2.98
CA LEU A 211 -9.15 -13.72 4.22
C LEU A 211 -7.80 -13.28 4.76
N VAL A 212 -6.77 -13.25 3.93
CA VAL A 212 -5.42 -12.79 4.31
C VAL A 212 -5.46 -11.34 4.81
N THR A 213 -6.24 -10.48 4.15
CA THR A 213 -6.44 -9.10 4.59
C THR A 213 -7.10 -9.01 5.97
N LEU A 214 -8.12 -9.84 6.23
CA LEU A 214 -8.76 -9.90 7.55
C LEU A 214 -7.76 -10.36 8.62
N ILE A 215 -6.90 -11.33 8.32
CA ILE A 215 -5.83 -11.75 9.23
C ILE A 215 -4.91 -10.57 9.55
N TRP A 216 -4.41 -9.85 8.54
CA TRP A 216 -3.58 -8.66 8.76
C TRP A 216 -4.29 -7.61 9.60
N LEU A 217 -5.56 -7.31 9.30
CA LEU A 217 -6.36 -6.37 10.07
C LEU A 217 -6.49 -6.79 11.54
N THR A 218 -6.75 -8.08 11.80
CA THR A 218 -6.83 -8.58 13.18
C THR A 218 -5.49 -8.47 13.91
N ILE A 219 -4.37 -8.80 13.26
CA ILE A 219 -3.02 -8.62 13.82
C ILE A 219 -2.78 -7.15 14.14
N GLY A 220 -3.10 -6.23 13.22
CA GLY A 220 -2.96 -4.79 13.41
C GLY A 220 -3.78 -4.28 14.59
N ILE A 221 -5.05 -4.68 14.70
CA ILE A 221 -5.94 -4.25 15.80
C ILE A 221 -5.43 -4.79 17.15
N ILE A 222 -5.06 -6.08 17.22
CA ILE A 222 -4.53 -6.68 18.45
C ILE A 222 -3.26 -5.95 18.88
N THR A 223 -2.34 -5.73 17.95
CA THR A 223 -1.07 -5.06 18.24
C THR A 223 -1.29 -3.61 18.66
N TYR A 224 -2.18 -2.88 17.99
CA TYR A 224 -2.58 -1.53 18.38
C TYR A 224 -3.13 -1.48 19.81
N ILE A 225 -4.01 -2.41 20.19
CA ILE A 225 -4.57 -2.47 21.55
C ILE A 225 -3.49 -2.76 22.59
N ILE A 226 -2.57 -3.68 22.30
CA ILE A 226 -1.47 -4.03 23.20
C ILE A 226 -0.54 -2.84 23.39
N GLN A 227 -0.10 -2.20 22.30
CA GLN A 227 0.82 -1.07 22.35
C GLN A 227 0.18 0.16 22.98
N SER A 228 -1.09 0.45 22.66
CA SER A 228 -1.83 1.56 23.29
C SER A 228 -1.85 1.46 24.82
N LYS A 229 -2.07 0.25 25.36
CA LYS A 229 -2.04 0.02 26.81
C LYS A 229 -0.64 0.20 27.40
N HIS A 230 0.39 -0.19 26.66
CA HIS A 230 1.77 -0.05 27.08
C HIS A 230 2.21 1.42 27.11
N VAL A 231 1.98 2.18 26.03
CA VAL A 231 2.27 3.62 25.91
C VAL A 231 1.59 4.43 27.03
N LEU A 232 0.31 4.17 27.31
CA LEU A 232 -0.41 4.85 28.39
C LEU A 232 0.17 4.55 29.79
N LYS A 233 0.75 3.35 29.98
CA LYS A 233 1.32 2.93 31.27
C LYS A 233 2.72 3.51 31.50
N THR A 234 3.54 3.59 30.46
CA THR A 234 4.94 4.03 30.57
C THR A 234 5.10 5.55 30.57
N ARG A 235 4.09 6.31 30.11
CA ARG A 235 4.12 7.79 29.96
C ARG A 235 5.34 8.33 29.20
N HIS A 236 6.06 7.47 28.48
CA HIS A 236 7.23 7.81 27.70
C HIS A 236 6.94 7.59 26.23
N HIS A 237 6.84 8.68 25.47
CA HIS A 237 7.06 8.62 24.04
C HIS A 237 8.57 8.55 23.80
N LYS A 238 9.04 7.53 23.08
CA LYS A 238 10.44 7.46 22.63
C LYS A 238 10.82 8.57 21.64
N TYR A 239 9.84 9.33 21.15
CA TYR A 239 10.03 10.38 20.14
C TYR A 239 10.14 11.80 20.74
N ASN A 240 10.22 11.93 22.08
CA ASN A 240 10.52 13.18 22.79
C ASN A 240 11.78 13.04 23.65
#